data_AF-A0A2K3NEC8-F1
#
_entry.id   AF-A0A2K3NEC8-F1
#
_cell.length_a   1.000
_cell.length_b   1.000
_cell.length_c   1.000
_cell.angle_alpha   90.00
_cell.angle_beta   90.00
_cell.angle_gamma   90.00
#
_symmetry.space_group_name_H-M   'P 1'
#
loop_
_entity.id
_entity.type
_entity.pdbx_description
1 polymer ?
#
loop_
_entity_poly.entity_id
_entity_poly.type
_entity_poly.pdbx_seq_one_letter_code
_entity_poly.pdbx_strand_id
1 'polypeptide(L)'
;MKLPWWALCLLSLSKRVHSIFVLRLFNDCVAMTLLHAALLFLMHRRWNLGLIVFSVAVSVKMNVLLYAPPLLLLMLKAMDISGVLLALAGAALVQGEMCPILVTLVNSNPDQQPLQILLGLPFLVSHPVAYISGAFNLGRVFIHFWSVNFKFIPEPVFVSKGFAIFLLAAHLIALASFAHYRWCKHEGGLLKFLHSRYVFMRMKFALFFSSSFQKFGKSTSTSIKILTKEHIVTTMFVGNFIGIVCARSLHYQFYSWYFYTLPYLLWRTRYPTLVR
;
A
#
# COMPACT_ATOMS: atom_id res chain seq x y z
N MET A 1 -19.56 -8.64 1.20
CA MET A 1 -19.49 -7.47 0.32
C MET A 1 -20.83 -7.32 -0.39
N LYS A 2 -21.69 -6.39 0.04
CA LYS A 2 -22.91 -6.02 -0.70
C LYS A 2 -22.68 -4.64 -1.34
N LEU A 3 -21.79 -4.58 -2.34
CA LEU A 3 -21.72 -3.42 -3.22
C LEU A 3 -22.68 -3.70 -4.38
N PRO A 4 -23.62 -2.81 -4.70
CA PRO A 4 -24.50 -3.04 -5.83
C PRO A 4 -23.72 -3.04 -7.15
N TRP A 5 -24.05 -3.97 -8.04
CA TRP A 5 -23.38 -4.14 -9.34
C TRP A 5 -23.43 -2.87 -10.21
N TRP A 6 -24.51 -2.08 -10.11
CA TRP A 6 -24.64 -0.82 -10.84
C TRP A 6 -23.57 0.22 -10.45
N ALA A 7 -23.03 0.18 -9.23
CA ALA A 7 -21.97 1.10 -8.82
C ALA A 7 -20.67 0.86 -9.58
N LEU A 8 -20.43 -0.39 -10.03
CA LEU A 8 -19.32 -0.73 -10.89
C LEU A 8 -19.54 -0.23 -12.33
N CYS A 9 -20.78 -0.29 -12.83
CA CYS A 9 -21.12 0.25 -14.15
C CYS A 9 -20.88 1.77 -14.24
N LEU A 10 -21.19 2.52 -13.17
CA LEU A 10 -20.94 3.97 -13.12
C LEU A 10 -19.44 4.32 -13.19
N LEU A 11 -18.56 3.44 -12.68
CA LEU A 11 -17.10 3.63 -12.78
C LEU A 11 -16.61 3.48 -14.23
N SER A 12 -17.17 2.53 -14.98
CA SER A 12 -16.80 2.25 -16.38
C SER A 12 -17.30 3.30 -17.37
N LEU A 13 -18.35 4.06 -17.03
CA LEU A 13 -18.99 5.04 -17.91
C LEU A 13 -18.31 6.43 -17.91
N SER A 14 -17.31 6.67 -17.06
CA SER A 14 -16.65 7.97 -16.98
C SER A 14 -15.72 8.21 -18.19
N LYS A 15 -16.21 8.93 -19.20
CA LYS A 15 -15.46 9.34 -20.40
C LYS A 15 -14.14 10.05 -20.06
N ARG A 16 -14.13 10.86 -19.00
CA ARG A 16 -12.94 11.59 -18.51
C ARG A 16 -11.86 10.64 -18.01
N VAL A 17 -12.26 9.62 -17.24
CA VAL A 17 -11.32 8.63 -16.69
C VAL A 17 -10.78 7.75 -17.81
N HIS A 18 -11.64 7.30 -18.73
CA HIS A 18 -11.21 6.52 -19.89
C HIS A 18 -10.18 7.28 -20.75
N SER A 19 -10.40 8.56 -21.02
CA SER A 19 -9.44 9.41 -21.74
C SER A 19 -8.10 9.57 -21.01
N ILE A 20 -8.12 9.77 -19.69
CA ILE A 20 -6.90 9.84 -18.86
C ILE A 20 -6.14 8.52 -18.89
N PHE A 21 -6.85 7.40 -18.85
CA PHE A 21 -6.29 6.05 -18.86
C PHE A 21 -5.67 5.68 -20.21
N VAL A 22 -6.38 5.90 -21.33
CA VAL A 22 -5.96 5.48 -22.68
C VAL A 22 -4.79 6.32 -23.20
N LEU A 23 -4.76 7.63 -22.92
CA LEU A 23 -3.85 8.53 -23.63
C LEU A 23 -2.48 8.73 -22.96
N ARG A 24 -2.31 8.45 -21.65
CA ARG A 24 -1.16 9.03 -20.91
C ARG A 24 -0.53 8.17 -19.82
N LEU A 25 -1.04 6.99 -19.47
CA LEU A 25 -0.70 6.35 -18.20
C LEU A 25 -0.49 4.81 -18.26
N PHE A 26 0.28 4.32 -19.24
CA PHE A 26 0.56 2.88 -19.44
C PHE A 26 1.03 2.17 -18.15
N ASN A 27 1.93 2.79 -17.40
CA ASN A 27 2.57 2.14 -16.26
C ASN A 27 1.65 2.08 -15.02
N ASP A 28 0.72 3.01 -14.88
CA ASP A 28 -0.21 3.06 -13.75
C ASP A 28 -1.26 1.96 -13.85
N CYS A 29 -1.71 1.61 -15.06
CA CYS A 29 -2.59 0.47 -15.27
C CYS A 29 -1.94 -0.80 -14.71
N VAL A 30 -0.69 -1.06 -15.07
CA VAL A 30 0.07 -2.24 -14.62
C VAL A 30 0.30 -2.19 -13.11
N ALA A 31 0.69 -1.04 -12.56
CA ALA A 31 0.88 -0.89 -11.12
C ALA A 31 -0.43 -1.16 -10.34
N MET A 32 -1.55 -0.61 -10.81
CA MET A 32 -2.83 -0.79 -10.15
C MET A 32 -3.36 -2.21 -10.32
N THR A 33 -3.22 -2.88 -11.49
CA THR A 33 -3.65 -4.27 -11.64
C THR A 33 -2.87 -5.21 -10.72
N LEU A 34 -1.56 -5.03 -10.60
CA LEU A 34 -0.72 -5.76 -9.65
C LEU A 34 -1.14 -5.49 -8.21
N LEU A 35 -1.43 -4.23 -7.85
CA LEU A 35 -1.96 -3.90 -6.52
C LEU A 35 -3.30 -4.63 -6.23
N HIS A 36 -4.21 -4.69 -7.20
CA HIS A 36 -5.48 -5.42 -7.03
C HIS A 36 -5.26 -6.93 -6.89
N ALA A 37 -4.33 -7.50 -7.66
CA ALA A 37 -3.93 -8.90 -7.52
C ALA A 37 -3.35 -9.17 -6.12
N ALA A 38 -2.48 -8.28 -5.62
CA ALA A 38 -1.97 -8.33 -4.25
C ALA A 38 -3.11 -8.29 -3.22
N LEU A 39 -4.08 -7.39 -3.38
CA LEU A 39 -5.25 -7.29 -2.50
C LEU A 39 -6.11 -8.56 -2.50
N LEU A 40 -6.30 -9.20 -3.66
CA LEU A 40 -6.99 -10.48 -3.76
C LEU A 40 -6.26 -11.57 -2.96
N PHE A 41 -4.93 -11.66 -3.09
CA PHE A 41 -4.15 -12.62 -2.30
C PHE A 41 -4.24 -12.35 -0.79
N LEU A 42 -4.25 -11.07 -0.37
CA LEU A 42 -4.49 -10.69 1.04
C LEU A 42 -5.89 -11.11 1.52
N MET A 43 -6.92 -10.92 0.69
CA MET A 43 -8.30 -11.37 0.98
C MET A 43 -8.41 -12.90 1.10
N HIS A 44 -7.62 -13.64 0.33
CA HIS A 44 -7.51 -15.10 0.39
C HIS A 44 -6.54 -15.59 1.49
N ARG A 45 -6.06 -14.70 2.36
CA ARG A 45 -5.12 -15.00 3.47
C ARG A 45 -3.76 -15.56 3.01
N ARG A 46 -3.40 -15.39 1.74
CA ARG A 46 -2.07 -15.73 1.20
C ARG A 46 -1.13 -14.52 1.30
N TRP A 47 -0.77 -14.16 2.53
CA TRP A 47 -0.05 -12.92 2.85
C TRP A 47 1.32 -12.80 2.17
N ASN A 48 2.11 -13.88 2.13
CA ASN A 48 3.43 -13.87 1.49
C ASN A 48 3.34 -13.58 -0.01
N LEU A 49 2.42 -14.24 -0.73
CA LEU A 49 2.19 -13.97 -2.16
C LEU A 49 1.65 -12.56 -2.38
N GLY A 50 0.71 -12.11 -1.54
CA GLY A 50 0.20 -10.74 -1.59
C GLY A 50 1.31 -9.71 -1.46
N LEU A 51 2.30 -9.94 -0.59
CA LEU A 51 3.45 -9.06 -0.44
C LEU A 51 4.45 -9.12 -1.58
N ILE A 52 4.72 -10.30 -2.13
CA ILE A 52 5.58 -10.43 -3.32
C ILE A 52 4.97 -9.60 -4.45
N VAL A 53 3.68 -9.80 -4.74
CA VAL A 53 2.98 -9.06 -5.80
C VAL A 53 2.89 -7.56 -5.47
N PHE A 54 2.68 -7.19 -4.21
CA PHE A 54 2.72 -5.79 -3.77
C PHE A 54 4.10 -5.15 -4.01
N SER A 55 5.18 -5.90 -3.77
CA SER A 55 6.55 -5.47 -4.03
C SER A 55 6.81 -5.23 -5.52
N VAL A 56 6.30 -6.12 -6.40
CA VAL A 56 6.28 -5.89 -7.86
C VAL A 56 5.53 -4.60 -8.19
N ALA A 57 4.35 -4.38 -7.59
CA ALA A 57 3.55 -3.19 -7.88
C ALA A 57 4.28 -1.89 -7.50
N VAL A 58 5.02 -1.89 -6.39
CA VAL A 58 5.87 -0.75 -5.97
C VAL A 58 7.05 -0.53 -6.91
N SER A 59 7.67 -1.59 -7.46
CA SER A 59 8.78 -1.45 -8.41
C SER A 59 8.32 -0.88 -9.76
N VAL A 60 7.09 -1.18 -10.17
CA VAL A 60 6.47 -0.56 -11.34
C VAL A 60 6.24 0.92 -11.08
N LYS A 61 5.61 1.28 -9.95
CA LYS A 61 5.39 2.68 -9.60
C LYS A 61 5.26 2.92 -8.09
N MET A 62 5.93 3.97 -7.63
CA MET A 62 5.99 4.35 -6.21
C MET A 62 4.63 4.78 -5.61
N ASN A 63 3.62 5.12 -6.42
CA ASN A 63 2.29 5.49 -5.91
C ASN A 63 1.68 4.37 -5.04
N VAL A 64 2.02 3.11 -5.30
CA VAL A 64 1.56 1.96 -4.52
C VAL A 64 2.04 2.05 -3.05
N LEU A 65 3.11 2.79 -2.76
CA LEU A 65 3.62 3.01 -1.40
C LEU A 65 2.60 3.70 -0.48
N LEU A 66 1.62 4.43 -1.03
CA LEU A 66 0.49 5.00 -0.27
C LEU A 66 -0.32 3.93 0.48
N TYR A 67 -0.28 2.68 0.02
CA TYR A 67 -0.92 1.53 0.66
C TYR A 67 -0.03 0.83 1.70
N ALA A 68 1.24 1.21 1.86
CA ALA A 68 2.16 0.54 2.78
C ALA A 68 1.78 0.70 4.27
N PRO A 69 1.41 1.90 4.78
CA PRO A 69 1.00 2.05 6.17
C PRO A 69 -0.21 1.18 6.59
N PRO A 70 -1.34 1.15 5.85
CA PRO A 70 -2.45 0.28 6.20
C PRO A 70 -2.10 -1.21 6.02
N LEU A 71 -1.28 -1.56 5.03
CA LEU A 71 -0.82 -2.94 4.83
C LEU A 71 0.01 -3.44 6.02
N LEU A 72 0.95 -2.62 6.51
CA LEU A 72 1.77 -2.95 7.68
C LEU A 72 0.90 -3.23 8.91
N LEU A 73 -0.12 -2.40 9.15
CA LEU A 73 -1.05 -2.62 10.26
C LEU A 73 -1.81 -3.95 10.11
N LEU A 74 -2.32 -4.25 8.91
CA LEU A 74 -3.03 -5.50 8.62
C LEU A 74 -2.12 -6.72 8.80
N MET A 75 -0.86 -6.61 8.43
CA MET A 75 0.14 -7.66 8.63
C MET A 75 0.43 -7.91 10.11
N LEU A 76 0.61 -6.85 10.91
CA LEU A 76 0.84 -6.98 12.35
C LEU A 76 -0.31 -7.72 13.05
N LYS A 77 -1.53 -7.60 12.52
CA LYS A 77 -2.73 -8.29 13.01
C LYS A 77 -2.85 -9.73 12.49
N ALA A 78 -2.47 -9.97 11.24
CA ALA A 78 -2.70 -11.24 10.59
C ALA A 78 -1.59 -12.27 10.82
N MET A 79 -0.35 -11.82 11.00
CA MET A 79 0.85 -12.66 11.10
C MET A 79 1.66 -12.36 12.35
N ASP A 80 2.42 -13.34 12.81
CA ASP A 80 3.49 -13.14 13.79
C ASP A 80 4.56 -12.19 13.24
N ILE A 81 5.22 -11.45 14.14
CA ILE A 81 6.29 -10.50 13.77
C ILE A 81 7.42 -11.21 13.01
N SER A 82 7.73 -12.47 13.35
CA SER A 82 8.69 -13.28 12.60
C SER A 82 8.23 -13.56 11.16
N GLY A 83 6.92 -13.75 10.95
CA GLY A 83 6.32 -13.87 9.63
C GLY A 83 6.29 -12.53 8.88
N VAL A 84 6.06 -11.41 9.58
CA VAL A 84 6.17 -10.06 9.00
C VAL A 84 7.61 -9.78 8.55
N LEU A 85 8.60 -10.10 9.38
CA LEU A 85 10.01 -9.92 9.06
C LEU A 85 10.43 -10.82 7.89
N LEU A 86 10.04 -12.10 7.89
CA LEU A 86 10.31 -13.01 6.78
C LEU A 86 9.66 -12.54 5.48
N ALA A 87 8.45 -12.01 5.55
CA ALA A 87 7.73 -11.57 4.36
C ALA A 87 8.23 -10.19 3.85
N LEU A 88 8.69 -9.31 4.75
CA LEU A 88 9.43 -8.09 4.38
C LEU A 88 10.81 -8.42 3.79
N ALA A 89 11.54 -9.36 4.39
CA ALA A 89 12.81 -9.86 3.87
C ALA A 89 12.62 -10.54 2.51
N GLY A 90 11.55 -11.32 2.35
CA GLY A 90 11.15 -11.90 1.07
C GLY A 90 10.81 -10.84 0.04
N ALA A 91 10.08 -9.78 0.40
CA ALA A 91 9.79 -8.66 -0.50
C ALA A 91 11.05 -7.86 -0.90
N ALA A 92 12.01 -7.71 0.01
CA ALA A 92 13.29 -7.04 -0.23
C ALA A 92 14.24 -7.89 -1.08
N LEU A 93 14.32 -9.20 -0.82
CA LEU A 93 15.03 -10.16 -1.67
C LEU A 93 14.41 -10.20 -3.05
N VAL A 94 13.08 -10.19 -3.14
CA VAL A 94 12.36 -10.04 -4.38
C VAL A 94 12.73 -8.71 -5.06
N GLN A 95 12.92 -7.59 -4.36
CA GLN A 95 13.43 -6.37 -5.03
C GLN A 95 14.90 -6.49 -5.50
N GLY A 96 15.71 -7.31 -4.84
CA GLY A 96 17.10 -7.60 -5.24
C GLY A 96 17.25 -8.67 -6.35
N GLU A 97 16.35 -9.65 -6.39
CA GLU A 97 16.43 -10.89 -7.19
C GLU A 97 15.29 -11.04 -8.22
N MET A 98 14.26 -10.20 -8.17
CA MET A 98 13.13 -10.21 -9.12
C MET A 98 13.37 -9.27 -10.31
N CYS A 99 14.59 -8.75 -10.44
CA CYS A 99 15.06 -8.34 -11.75
C CYS A 99 15.21 -9.59 -12.66
N PRO A 100 15.88 -10.70 -12.27
CA PRO A 100 15.89 -11.90 -13.12
C PRO A 100 14.63 -12.79 -13.12
N ILE A 101 13.98 -13.00 -11.97
CA ILE A 101 13.06 -14.15 -11.78
C ILE A 101 11.65 -13.93 -12.37
N LEU A 102 11.11 -12.70 -12.34
CA LEU A 102 9.77 -12.46 -12.91
C LEU A 102 9.76 -12.53 -14.43
N VAL A 103 10.90 -12.32 -15.08
CA VAL A 103 11.00 -12.49 -16.53
C VAL A 103 11.23 -13.95 -16.93
N THR A 104 11.94 -14.73 -16.11
CA THR A 104 12.12 -16.17 -16.39
C THR A 104 10.82 -16.97 -16.26
N LEU A 105 9.83 -16.50 -15.49
CA LEU A 105 8.52 -17.16 -15.37
C LEU A 105 7.47 -16.69 -16.39
N VAL A 106 7.70 -15.56 -17.09
CA VAL A 106 6.83 -15.09 -18.19
C VAL A 106 7.31 -15.60 -19.56
N ASN A 107 8.56 -16.05 -19.67
CA ASN A 107 9.11 -16.61 -20.89
C ASN A 107 9.04 -18.14 -20.93
N SER A 108 7.91 -18.66 -21.40
CA SER A 108 7.85 -19.98 -22.04
C SER A 108 8.26 -19.93 -23.53
N ASN A 109 8.80 -18.80 -24.00
CA ASN A 109 9.35 -18.62 -25.35
C ASN A 109 10.83 -18.20 -25.25
N PRO A 110 11.76 -18.94 -25.89
CA PRO A 110 13.20 -18.69 -25.78
C PRO A 110 13.72 -17.42 -26.50
N ASP A 111 12.88 -16.68 -27.22
CA ASP A 111 13.35 -15.64 -28.17
C ASP A 111 13.19 -14.17 -27.69
N GLN A 112 12.82 -13.92 -26.43
CA GLN A 112 12.75 -12.55 -25.87
C GLN A 112 13.45 -12.45 -24.52
N GLN A 113 14.75 -12.18 -24.54
CA GLN A 113 15.50 -11.82 -23.33
C GLN A 113 15.10 -10.41 -22.84
N PRO A 114 14.87 -10.19 -21.54
CA PRO A 114 14.64 -8.85 -21.02
C PRO A 114 15.95 -8.06 -21.02
N LEU A 115 16.18 -7.31 -22.11
CA LEU A 115 17.30 -6.38 -22.22
C LEU A 115 17.38 -5.39 -21.05
N GLN A 116 16.25 -5.07 -20.40
CA GLN A 116 16.17 -4.02 -19.38
C GLN A 116 16.86 -4.36 -18.04
N ILE A 117 16.94 -5.63 -17.68
CA ILE A 117 17.53 -6.09 -16.41
C ILE A 117 19.03 -6.37 -16.54
N LEU A 118 19.45 -7.00 -17.64
CA LEU A 118 20.86 -7.29 -17.89
C LEU A 118 21.69 -6.01 -18.05
N LEU A 119 21.11 -4.97 -18.66
CA LEU A 119 21.73 -3.65 -18.78
C LEU A 119 21.67 -2.82 -17.47
N GLY A 120 20.66 -3.04 -16.62
CA GLY A 120 20.46 -2.28 -15.38
C GLY A 120 21.23 -2.82 -14.16
N LEU A 121 21.49 -4.13 -14.11
CA LEU A 121 22.24 -4.78 -13.03
C LEU A 121 23.64 -4.18 -12.78
N PRO A 122 24.49 -3.94 -13.80
CA PRO A 122 25.81 -3.34 -13.55
C PRO A 122 25.68 -1.93 -12.92
N PHE A 123 24.66 -1.16 -13.28
CA PHE A 123 24.38 0.16 -12.69
C PHE A 123 23.88 0.07 -11.25
N LEU A 124 23.03 -0.91 -10.93
CA LEU A 124 22.52 -1.14 -9.58
C LEU A 124 23.61 -1.54 -8.58
N VAL A 125 24.54 -2.39 -9.01
CA VAL A 125 25.66 -2.85 -8.17
C VAL A 125 26.73 -1.77 -8.01
N SER A 126 27.03 -1.02 -9.08
CA SER A 126 28.05 0.04 -9.04
C SER A 126 27.56 1.32 -8.35
N HIS A 127 26.27 1.66 -8.49
CA HIS A 127 25.71 2.93 -8.00
C HIS A 127 24.37 2.76 -7.24
N PRO A 128 24.34 1.96 -6.16
CA PRO A 128 23.10 1.72 -5.39
C PRO A 128 22.56 3.01 -4.75
N VAL A 129 23.45 3.91 -4.30
CA VAL A 129 23.06 5.19 -3.69
C VAL A 129 22.43 6.12 -4.73
N ALA A 130 22.97 6.17 -5.96
CA ALA A 130 22.41 6.98 -7.05
C ALA A 130 21.05 6.42 -7.50
N TYR A 131 20.91 5.10 -7.55
CA TYR A 131 19.62 4.46 -7.84
C TYR A 131 18.57 4.79 -6.77
N ILE A 132 18.88 4.60 -5.48
CA ILE A 132 17.91 4.86 -4.39
C ILE A 132 17.54 6.35 -4.34
N SER A 133 18.50 7.25 -4.47
CA SER A 133 18.25 8.70 -4.48
C SER A 133 17.48 9.17 -5.73
N GLY A 134 17.71 8.54 -6.88
CA GLY A 134 16.96 8.80 -8.11
C GLY A 134 15.53 8.25 -8.07
N ALA A 135 15.37 7.01 -7.58
CA ALA A 135 14.09 6.33 -7.44
C ALA A 135 13.20 7.01 -6.39
N PHE A 136 13.77 7.46 -5.27
CA PHE A 136 13.09 8.13 -4.17
C PHE A 136 13.58 9.56 -4.00
N ASN A 137 13.29 10.43 -4.98
CA ASN A 137 13.67 11.84 -4.90
C ASN A 137 12.68 12.63 -4.01
N LEU A 138 12.92 12.59 -2.69
CA LEU A 138 12.12 13.28 -1.66
C LEU A 138 12.29 14.81 -1.66
N GLY A 139 13.35 15.32 -2.30
CA GLY A 139 13.62 16.75 -2.44
C GLY A 139 12.80 17.42 -3.55
N ARG A 140 12.09 16.64 -4.38
CA ARG A 140 11.34 17.17 -5.52
C ARG A 140 10.19 18.06 -5.06
N VAL A 141 10.23 19.32 -5.51
CA VAL A 141 9.12 20.26 -5.37
C VAL A 141 8.37 20.32 -6.68
N PHE A 142 7.08 19.97 -6.65
CA PHE A 142 6.22 20.09 -7.81
C PHE A 142 5.79 21.55 -7.98
N ILE A 143 5.74 22.01 -9.22
CA ILE A 143 5.25 23.35 -9.55
C ILE A 143 3.76 23.47 -9.25
N HIS A 144 3.37 24.61 -8.68
CA HIS A 144 1.99 24.86 -8.25
C HIS A 144 0.99 24.85 -9.42
N PHE A 145 1.45 25.20 -10.63
CA PHE A 145 0.61 25.26 -11.83
C PHE A 145 -0.18 23.97 -12.10
N TRP A 146 0.46 22.80 -11.98
CA TRP A 146 -0.13 21.48 -12.29
C TRP A 146 -0.83 20.80 -11.12
N SER A 147 -0.82 21.41 -9.92
CA SER A 147 -1.45 20.82 -8.74
C SER A 147 -2.97 21.01 -8.76
N VAL A 148 -3.73 19.96 -8.51
CA VAL A 148 -5.20 20.02 -8.38
C VAL A 148 -5.64 20.11 -6.92
N ASN A 149 -5.00 19.35 -6.02
CA ASN A 149 -5.50 19.15 -4.64
C ASN A 149 -5.54 20.43 -3.80
N PHE A 150 -4.52 21.29 -3.94
CA PHE A 150 -4.38 22.54 -3.17
C PHE A 150 -4.27 23.76 -4.09
N LYS A 151 -4.94 23.74 -5.25
CA LYS A 151 -4.87 24.81 -6.26
C LYS A 151 -5.34 26.18 -5.74
N PHE A 152 -6.17 26.18 -4.71
CA PHE A 152 -6.69 27.39 -4.05
C PHE A 152 -5.65 28.08 -3.15
N ILE A 153 -4.53 27.41 -2.84
CA ILE A 153 -3.48 27.95 -1.97
C ILE A 153 -2.53 28.81 -2.81
N PRO A 154 -2.10 29.99 -2.34
CA PRO A 154 -1.08 30.78 -3.03
C PRO A 154 0.23 30.00 -3.22
N GLU A 155 0.87 30.17 -4.37
CA GLU A 155 2.15 29.54 -4.70
C GLU A 155 3.26 29.69 -3.63
N PRO A 156 3.49 30.86 -2.99
CA PRO A 156 4.53 30.96 -1.95
C PRO A 156 4.25 30.07 -0.74
N VAL A 157 2.97 29.88 -0.38
CA VAL A 157 2.57 28.99 0.71
C VAL A 157 2.72 27.53 0.28
N PHE A 158 2.32 27.21 -0.95
CA PHE A 158 2.39 25.87 -1.52
C PHE A 158 3.81 25.30 -1.60
N VAL A 159 4.77 26.14 -2.01
CA VAL A 159 6.18 25.76 -2.15
C VAL A 159 6.90 25.71 -0.78
N SER A 160 6.36 26.35 0.24
CA SER A 160 6.99 26.43 1.57
C SER A 160 7.25 25.05 2.20
N LYS A 161 8.39 24.93 2.90
CA LYS A 161 8.73 23.73 3.67
C LYS A 161 7.75 23.51 4.83
N GLY A 162 7.26 24.59 5.44
CA GLY A 162 6.28 24.54 6.51
C GLY A 162 4.99 23.85 6.08
N PHE A 163 4.47 24.17 4.89
CA PHE A 163 3.28 23.53 4.35
C PHE A 163 3.49 22.03 4.06
N ALA A 164 4.66 21.64 3.54
CA ALA A 164 4.99 20.24 3.33
C ALA A 164 5.05 19.42 4.64
N ILE A 165 5.67 19.98 5.69
CA ILE A 165 5.72 19.35 7.02
C ILE A 165 4.32 19.27 7.63
N PHE A 166 3.51 20.32 7.50
CA PHE A 166 2.13 20.34 7.96
C PHE A 166 1.31 19.21 7.31
N LEU A 167 1.38 19.06 5.99
CA LEU A 167 0.67 18.00 5.26
C LEU A 167 1.15 16.60 5.68
N LEU A 168 2.45 16.42 5.89
CA LEU A 168 3.01 15.16 6.39
C LEU A 168 2.51 14.85 7.81
N ALA A 169 2.50 15.83 8.70
CA ALA A 169 1.97 15.67 10.05
C ALA A 169 0.47 15.34 10.02
N ALA A 170 -0.31 16.05 9.20
CA ALA A 170 -1.73 15.78 9.00
C ALA A 170 -1.96 14.34 8.49
N HIS A 171 -1.14 13.87 7.55
CA HIS A 171 -1.19 12.49 7.05
C HIS A 171 -0.97 11.46 8.16
N LEU A 172 0.10 11.61 8.95
CA LEU A 172 0.45 10.69 10.03
C LEU A 172 -0.61 10.69 11.14
N ILE A 173 -1.13 11.87 11.51
CA ILE A 173 -2.19 12.02 12.51
C ILE A 173 -3.49 11.37 12.01
N ALA A 174 -3.85 11.57 10.75
CA ALA A 174 -5.03 10.94 10.15
C ALA A 174 -4.87 9.41 10.13
N LEU A 175 -3.71 8.87 9.73
CA LEU A 175 -3.46 7.43 9.80
C LEU A 175 -3.52 6.89 11.23
N ALA A 176 -2.90 7.57 12.18
CA ALA A 176 -2.88 7.15 13.58
C ALA A 176 -4.28 7.18 14.23
N SER A 177 -5.07 8.21 13.95
CA SER A 177 -6.44 8.32 14.44
C SER A 177 -7.35 7.25 13.84
N PHE A 178 -7.28 7.01 12.52
CA PHE A 178 -8.01 5.91 11.89
C PHE A 178 -7.57 4.54 12.42
N ALA A 179 -6.27 4.35 12.63
CA ALA A 179 -5.73 3.14 13.22
C ALA A 179 -6.27 2.92 14.64
N HIS A 180 -6.27 3.95 15.48
CA HIS A 180 -6.73 3.87 16.86
C HIS A 180 -8.26 3.68 16.97
N TYR A 181 -9.06 4.54 16.35
CA TYR A 181 -10.50 4.58 16.55
C TYR A 181 -11.28 3.61 15.66
N ARG A 182 -10.77 3.31 14.45
CA ARG A 182 -11.54 2.54 13.45
C ARG A 182 -10.94 1.18 13.18
N TRP A 183 -9.64 1.10 12.91
CA TRP A 183 -9.03 -0.17 12.49
C TRP A 183 -8.77 -1.09 13.69
N CYS A 184 -8.26 -0.59 14.81
CA CYS A 184 -7.98 -1.35 16.04
C CYS A 184 -9.07 -1.25 17.12
N LYS A 185 -10.31 -0.88 16.76
CA LYS A 185 -11.42 -0.76 17.71
C LYS A 185 -11.66 -2.04 18.53
N HIS A 186 -11.57 -3.20 17.89
CA HIS A 186 -11.78 -4.50 18.54
C HIS A 186 -10.67 -4.90 19.52
N GLU A 187 -9.50 -4.28 19.42
CA GLU A 187 -8.31 -4.61 20.22
C GLU A 187 -8.07 -3.57 21.35
N GLY A 188 -9.04 -2.67 21.57
CA GLY A 188 -8.92 -1.62 22.58
C GLY A 188 -8.04 -0.43 22.16
N GLY A 189 -7.80 -0.27 20.86
CA GLY A 189 -7.03 0.83 20.27
C GLY A 189 -5.62 0.46 19.83
N LEU A 190 -4.97 1.37 19.10
CA LEU A 190 -3.65 1.14 18.51
C LEU A 190 -2.56 0.90 19.55
N LEU A 191 -2.53 1.70 20.62
CA LEU A 191 -1.47 1.62 21.64
C LEU A 191 -1.50 0.31 22.41
N LYS A 192 -2.69 -0.15 22.83
CA LYS A 192 -2.87 -1.44 23.51
C LYS A 192 -2.49 -2.60 22.59
N PHE A 193 -2.85 -2.51 21.31
CA PHE A 193 -2.45 -3.49 20.30
C PHE A 193 -0.93 -3.53 20.11
N LEU A 194 -0.27 -2.40 19.93
CA LEU A 194 1.19 -2.37 19.75
C LEU A 194 1.92 -2.85 21.01
N HIS A 195 1.43 -2.48 22.20
CA HIS A 195 2.00 -2.94 23.47
C HIS A 195 1.86 -4.46 23.62
N SER A 196 0.68 -5.02 23.33
CA SER A 196 0.47 -6.47 23.43
C SER A 196 1.36 -7.25 22.45
N ARG A 197 1.56 -6.71 21.23
CA ARG A 197 2.48 -7.29 20.24
C ARG A 197 3.94 -7.15 20.66
N TYR A 198 4.34 -6.03 21.24
CA TYR A 198 5.69 -5.81 21.75
C TYR A 198 6.02 -6.76 22.91
N VAL A 199 5.14 -6.89 23.90
CA VAL A 199 5.32 -7.81 25.03
C VAL A 199 5.37 -9.26 24.55
N PHE A 200 4.49 -9.66 23.63
CA PHE A 200 4.54 -10.98 23.01
C PHE A 200 5.88 -11.25 22.31
N MET A 201 6.43 -10.26 21.62
CA MET A 201 7.74 -10.36 20.97
C MET A 201 8.86 -10.56 21.99
N ARG A 202 8.89 -9.72 23.04
CA ARG A 202 9.89 -9.78 24.11
C ARG A 202 9.87 -11.14 24.81
N MET A 203 8.68 -11.68 25.08
CA MET A 203 8.52 -13.03 25.63
C MET A 203 9.03 -14.11 24.68
N LYS A 204 8.70 -14.05 23.38
CA LYS A 204 9.17 -15.02 22.37
C LYS A 204 10.70 -14.96 22.18
N PHE A 205 11.29 -13.76 22.26
CA PHE A 205 12.75 -13.58 22.18
C PHE A 205 13.46 -14.10 23.44
N ALA A 206 12.90 -13.86 24.63
CA ALA A 206 13.42 -14.43 25.88
C ALA A 206 13.32 -15.97 25.90
N LEU A 207 12.23 -16.53 25.36
CA LEU A 207 12.04 -17.99 25.25
C LEU A 207 12.91 -18.61 24.16
N PHE A 208 13.27 -17.86 23.10
CA PHE A 208 14.26 -18.31 22.12
C PHE A 208 15.68 -18.44 22.73
N PHE A 209 16.01 -17.60 23.71
CA PHE A 209 17.30 -17.66 24.42
C PHE A 209 17.32 -18.65 25.59
N SER A 210 16.17 -19.17 26.01
CA SER A 210 16.06 -20.18 27.08
C SER A 210 15.68 -21.52 26.46
N SER A 211 16.59 -22.48 26.50
CA SER A 211 16.55 -23.79 25.80
C SER A 211 15.43 -24.76 26.23
N SER A 212 14.30 -24.28 26.73
CA SER A 212 13.14 -25.11 27.06
C SER A 212 12.05 -24.95 26.01
N PHE A 213 12.02 -25.88 25.06
CA PHE A 213 10.99 -26.01 24.03
C PHE A 213 9.69 -26.53 24.66
N GLN A 214 9.05 -25.73 25.51
CA GLN A 214 7.73 -26.05 26.03
C GLN A 214 6.70 -25.69 24.97
N LYS A 215 5.99 -26.70 24.45
CA LYS A 215 4.83 -26.58 23.55
C LYS A 215 3.86 -25.51 24.10
N PHE A 216 4.00 -24.28 23.63
CA PHE A 216 3.06 -23.23 24.05
C PHE A 216 1.73 -23.48 23.37
N GLY A 217 0.71 -23.60 24.21
CA GLY A 217 -0.66 -23.91 23.84
C GLY A 217 -1.19 -23.01 22.73
N LYS A 218 -2.04 -23.63 21.93
CA LYS A 218 -2.82 -23.12 20.80
C LYS A 218 -3.81 -22.02 21.24
N SER A 219 -3.31 -20.90 21.77
CA SER A 219 -4.12 -19.74 22.20
C SER A 219 -3.88 -18.50 21.32
N THR A 220 -3.60 -18.69 20.04
CA THR A 220 -3.56 -17.63 19.00
C THR A 220 -4.87 -17.57 18.21
N SER A 221 -5.96 -18.16 18.71
CA SER A 221 -7.20 -18.34 17.93
C SER A 221 -8.11 -17.10 17.87
N THR A 222 -7.95 -16.11 18.75
CA THR A 222 -8.94 -15.03 18.88
C THR A 222 -8.72 -13.81 17.98
N SER A 223 -7.47 -13.41 17.67
CA SER A 223 -7.22 -12.23 16.80
C SER A 223 -7.26 -12.59 15.29
N ILE A 224 -6.80 -13.78 14.90
CA ILE A 224 -6.75 -14.22 13.49
C ILE A 224 -8.15 -14.46 12.89
N LYS A 225 -9.12 -14.88 13.73
CA LYS A 225 -10.43 -15.38 13.27
C LYS A 225 -11.40 -14.32 12.75
N ILE A 226 -11.17 -13.01 12.93
CA ILE A 226 -12.16 -11.99 12.49
C ILE A 226 -11.56 -10.85 11.65
N LEU A 227 -10.43 -11.06 10.96
CA LEU A 227 -10.07 -10.14 9.88
C LEU A 227 -10.98 -10.42 8.66
N THR A 228 -12.13 -9.77 8.64
CA THR A 228 -13.08 -9.88 7.52
C THR A 228 -12.44 -9.33 6.25
N LYS A 229 -12.73 -9.95 5.10
CA LYS A 229 -12.26 -9.46 3.79
C LYS A 229 -12.63 -7.99 3.57
N GLU A 230 -13.80 -7.58 4.08
CA GLU A 230 -14.26 -6.19 4.03
C GLU A 230 -13.37 -5.24 4.83
N HIS A 231 -12.88 -5.66 5.99
CA HIS A 231 -11.96 -4.87 6.80
C HIS A 231 -10.63 -4.67 6.08
N ILE A 232 -10.07 -5.72 5.45
CA ILE A 232 -8.83 -5.63 4.67
C ILE A 232 -8.95 -4.58 3.56
N VAL A 233 -9.98 -4.72 2.72
CA VAL A 233 -10.22 -3.81 1.59
C VAL A 233 -10.49 -2.38 2.05
N THR A 234 -11.34 -2.21 3.08
CA THR A 234 -11.65 -0.87 3.62
C THR A 234 -10.39 -0.21 4.18
N THR A 235 -9.57 -0.91 4.95
CA THR A 235 -8.35 -0.35 5.55
C THR A 235 -7.35 0.06 4.48
N MET A 236 -7.14 -0.75 3.44
CA MET A 236 -6.26 -0.44 2.32
C MET A 236 -6.75 0.80 1.54
N PHE A 237 -8.03 0.85 1.17
CA PHE A 237 -8.58 1.96 0.39
C PHE A 237 -8.64 3.27 1.18
N VAL A 238 -9.00 3.22 2.47
CA VAL A 238 -9.00 4.41 3.33
C VAL A 238 -7.59 4.95 3.52
N GLY A 239 -6.60 4.09 3.76
CA GLY A 239 -5.22 4.54 3.92
C GLY A 239 -4.68 5.24 2.67
N ASN A 240 -4.94 4.69 1.47
CA ASN A 240 -4.61 5.38 0.22
C ASN A 240 -5.34 6.72 0.09
N PHE A 241 -6.64 6.76 0.39
CA PHE A 241 -7.41 8.01 0.31
C PHE A 241 -6.87 9.10 1.24
N ILE A 242 -6.50 8.76 2.48
CA ILE A 242 -5.84 9.69 3.42
C ILE A 242 -4.54 10.23 2.81
N GLY A 243 -3.76 9.38 2.17
CA GLY A 243 -2.54 9.79 1.47
C GLY A 243 -2.78 10.71 0.28
N ILE A 244 -3.79 10.44 -0.54
CA ILE A 244 -4.19 11.32 -1.65
C ILE A 244 -4.65 12.70 -1.13
N VAL A 245 -5.46 12.74 -0.08
CA VAL A 245 -5.96 14.00 0.51
C VAL A 245 -4.80 14.85 1.05
N CYS A 246 -3.81 14.21 1.68
CA CYS A 246 -2.65 14.92 2.23
C CYS A 246 -1.54 15.15 1.17
N ALA A 247 -1.71 14.70 -0.06
CA ALA A 247 -0.70 14.86 -1.11
C ALA A 247 -0.61 16.34 -1.51
N ARG A 248 0.58 16.93 -1.33
CA ARG A 248 0.82 18.34 -1.68
C ARG A 248 0.50 18.65 -3.13
N SER A 249 1.00 17.84 -4.06
CA SER A 249 0.72 18.02 -5.50
C SER A 249 0.10 16.76 -6.05
N LEU A 250 -1.02 16.94 -6.74
CA LEU A 250 -1.70 15.86 -7.44
C LEU A 250 -2.02 16.35 -8.86
N HIS A 251 -1.46 15.68 -9.86
CA HIS A 251 -1.82 15.93 -11.25
C HIS A 251 -3.16 15.26 -11.57
N TYR A 252 -3.93 15.79 -12.53
CA TYR A 252 -5.21 15.20 -12.94
C TYR A 252 -5.08 13.76 -13.45
N GLN A 253 -3.89 13.33 -13.86
CA GLN A 253 -3.64 11.95 -14.25
C GLN A 253 -3.74 10.96 -13.08
N PHE A 254 -3.49 11.41 -11.85
CA PHE A 254 -3.45 10.54 -10.66
C PHE A 254 -4.83 10.25 -10.08
N TYR A 255 -5.90 10.76 -10.67
CA TYR A 255 -7.26 10.30 -10.37
C TYR A 255 -7.41 8.78 -10.56
N SER A 256 -6.66 8.18 -11.49
CA SER A 256 -6.62 6.74 -11.71
C SER A 256 -6.22 5.91 -10.48
N TRP A 257 -5.51 6.50 -9.51
CA TRP A 257 -4.98 5.80 -8.33
C TRP A 257 -6.04 5.49 -7.26
N TYR A 258 -7.13 6.24 -7.26
CA TYR A 258 -8.13 6.15 -6.18
C TYR A 258 -9.57 6.31 -6.66
N PHE A 259 -9.82 6.81 -7.86
CA PHE A 259 -11.19 7.03 -8.36
C PHE A 259 -12.09 5.78 -8.25
N TYR A 260 -11.54 4.61 -8.57
CA TYR A 260 -12.27 3.34 -8.50
C TYR A 260 -12.60 2.89 -7.06
N THR A 261 -11.88 3.41 -6.04
CA THR A 261 -12.17 3.09 -4.62
C THR A 261 -13.28 3.96 -4.05
N LEU A 262 -13.56 5.13 -4.65
CA LEU A 262 -14.50 6.12 -4.11
C LEU A 262 -15.92 5.57 -3.94
N PRO A 263 -16.55 4.89 -4.91
CA PRO A 263 -17.92 4.38 -4.72
C PRO A 263 -17.99 3.36 -3.59
N TYR A 264 -16.96 2.52 -3.46
CA TYR A 264 -16.85 1.59 -2.34
C TYR A 264 -16.73 2.33 -1.01
N LEU A 265 -15.85 3.33 -0.90
CA LEU A 265 -15.66 4.10 0.33
C LEU A 265 -16.93 4.86 0.72
N LEU A 266 -17.60 5.50 -0.23
CA LEU A 266 -18.86 6.20 -0.03
C LEU A 266 -19.94 5.24 0.48
N TRP A 267 -20.07 4.05 -0.13
CA TRP A 267 -21.01 3.03 0.32
C TRP A 267 -20.75 2.54 1.75
N ARG A 268 -19.50 2.60 2.22
CA ARG A 268 -19.13 2.24 3.61
C ARG A 268 -19.45 3.33 4.63
N THR A 269 -19.74 4.55 4.20
CA THR A 269 -20.16 5.62 5.11
C THR A 269 -21.60 5.43 5.59
N ARG A 270 -21.96 6.12 6.67
CA ARG A 270 -23.32 6.20 7.20
C ARG A 270 -24.12 7.36 6.60
N TYR A 271 -23.57 8.06 5.60
CA TYR A 271 -24.27 9.18 4.98
C TYR A 271 -25.55 8.68 4.30
N PRO A 272 -26.64 9.46 4.36
CA PRO A 272 -27.84 9.15 3.61
C PRO A 272 -27.49 9.26 2.13
N THR A 273 -27.51 8.12 1.45
CA THR A 273 -27.47 8.08 -0.01
C THR A 273 -28.88 7.91 -0.49
N LEU A 274 -29.31 8.65 -1.51
CA LEU A 274 -30.65 8.55 -2.11
C LEU A 274 -31.08 7.13 -2.53
N VAL A 275 -30.12 6.20 -2.60
CA VAL A 275 -30.28 4.82 -3.05
C VAL A 275 -30.25 3.79 -1.89
N ARG A 276 -30.08 4.22 -0.64
CA ARG A 276 -30.08 3.34 0.55
C ARG A 276 -31.30 3.65 1.41
#